data_AF-A0A2G0E609-F1
#
_entry.id   AF-A0A2G0E609-F1
#
_cell.length_a   1.000
_cell.length_b   1.000
_cell.length_c   1.000
_cell.angle_alpha   90.00
_cell.angle_beta   90.00
_cell.angle_gamma   90.00
#
_symmetry.space_group_name_H-M   'P 1'
#
loop_
_entity.id
_entity.type
_entity.pdbx_description
1 polymer ?
#
loop_
_entity_poly.entity_id
_entity_poly.type
_entity_poly.pdbx_seq_one_letter_code
_entity_poly.pdbx_strand_id
1 'polypeptide(L)'
;IHRMEFLMAIEFDSFRELLMNVFYHLVPAYFRISYSFYLPNVMIDQIKHQYASIYEMTRKALRPLEKRIGKSIPEEEIGFFTILFGGEIRKVDAEERNRKIRAVIVCPSGISSSLILKSELQQLFPMILFTETNSSYR
;
A
#
# COMPACT_ATOMS: atom_id res chain seq x y z
N ILE A 1 8.22 -4.08 9.18
CA ILE A 1 7.95 -3.72 7.77
C ILE A 1 8.25 -4.91 6.87
N HIS A 2 9.49 -5.37 6.70
CA HIS A 2 9.79 -6.58 5.90
C HIS A 2 9.00 -7.84 6.25
N ARG A 3 8.69 -8.07 7.54
CA ARG A 3 7.80 -9.18 7.93
C ARG A 3 6.38 -9.00 7.40
N MET A 4 5.86 -7.79 7.32
CA MET A 4 4.56 -7.50 6.72
C MET A 4 4.60 -7.74 5.21
N GLU A 5 5.61 -7.22 4.53
CA GLU A 5 5.85 -7.45 3.09
C GLU A 5 5.86 -8.95 2.77
N PHE A 6 6.62 -9.73 3.55
CA PHE A 6 6.66 -11.19 3.41
C PHE A 6 5.32 -11.88 3.71
N LEU A 7 4.66 -11.53 4.81
CA LEU A 7 3.41 -12.19 5.22
C LEU A 7 2.23 -11.88 4.30
N MET A 8 2.24 -10.72 3.66
CA MET A 8 1.17 -10.24 2.80
C MET A 8 1.48 -10.33 1.31
N ALA A 9 2.72 -10.69 0.93
CA ALA A 9 3.20 -10.71 -0.45
C ALA A 9 3.00 -9.36 -1.16
N ILE A 10 3.41 -8.28 -0.49
CA ILE A 10 3.36 -6.90 -1.00
C ILE A 10 4.73 -6.24 -0.86
N GLU A 11 4.92 -5.13 -1.56
CA GLU A 11 6.06 -4.23 -1.38
C GLU A 11 5.53 -2.83 -1.00
N PHE A 12 6.16 -2.18 -0.02
CA PHE A 12 5.79 -0.81 0.34
C PHE A 12 6.65 0.20 -0.41
N ASP A 13 6.06 0.89 -1.39
CA ASP A 13 6.75 1.91 -2.20
C ASP A 13 7.37 3.03 -1.34
N SER A 14 6.62 3.52 -0.34
CA SER A 14 7.04 4.60 0.55
C SER A 14 7.75 4.11 1.82
N PHE A 15 8.73 3.20 1.68
CA PHE A 15 9.37 2.54 2.82
C PHE A 15 9.91 3.52 3.89
N ARG A 16 10.55 4.62 3.47
CA ARG A 16 11.15 5.59 4.41
C ARG A 16 10.09 6.32 5.24
N GLU A 17 8.96 6.67 4.64
CA GLU A 17 7.84 7.31 5.35
C GLU A 17 7.22 6.31 6.33
N LEU A 18 6.93 5.09 5.87
CA LEU A 18 6.39 4.03 6.72
C LEU A 18 7.35 3.70 7.89
N LEU A 19 8.66 3.67 7.65
CA LEU A 19 9.66 3.46 8.70
C LEU A 19 9.57 4.53 9.79
N MET A 20 9.46 5.80 9.40
CA MET A 20 9.33 6.90 10.35
C MET A 20 8.01 6.82 11.12
N ASN A 21 6.89 6.56 10.45
CA ASN A 21 5.58 6.42 11.08
C ASN A 21 5.53 5.26 12.07
N VAL A 22 6.08 4.11 11.68
CA VAL A 22 6.24 2.94 12.57
C VAL A 22 7.14 3.30 13.74
N PHE A 23 8.28 3.97 13.52
CA PHE A 23 9.19 4.37 14.60
C PHE A 23 8.53 5.31 15.61
N TYR A 24 7.84 6.34 15.14
CA TYR A 24 7.14 7.31 15.99
C TYR A 24 6.08 6.67 16.88
N HIS A 25 5.42 5.61 16.41
CA HIS A 25 4.49 4.86 17.24
C HIS A 25 5.18 3.80 18.11
N LEU A 26 6.20 3.11 17.57
CA LEU A 26 6.89 2.01 18.24
C LEU A 26 7.59 2.46 19.53
N VAL A 27 8.25 3.63 19.53
CA VAL A 27 8.97 4.12 20.72
C VAL A 27 8.03 4.26 21.93
N PRO A 28 6.92 5.00 21.88
CA PRO A 28 6.02 5.09 23.02
C PRO A 28 5.24 3.77 23.27
N ALA A 29 4.90 3.01 22.22
CA ALA A 29 4.27 1.69 22.37
C ALA A 29 5.16 0.73 23.18
N TYR A 30 6.46 0.70 22.91
CA TYR A 30 7.43 -0.12 23.64
C TYR A 30 7.34 0.12 25.15
N PHE A 31 7.31 1.39 25.58
CA PHE A 31 7.18 1.72 27.00
C PHE A 31 5.81 1.34 27.55
N ARG A 32 4.72 1.60 26.83
CA ARG A 32 3.38 1.18 27.27
C ARG A 32 3.28 -0.32 27.49
N ILE A 33 3.77 -1.12 26.54
CA ILE A 33 3.78 -2.59 26.63
C ILE A 33 4.69 -3.06 27.77
N SER A 34 5.92 -2.52 27.84
CA SER A 34 6.92 -2.92 28.84
C SER A 34 6.43 -2.65 30.27
N TYR A 35 5.75 -1.52 30.50
CA TYR A 35 5.20 -1.16 31.80
C TYR A 35 3.74 -1.57 32.00
N SER A 36 3.14 -2.30 31.05
CA SER A 36 1.73 -2.72 31.10
C SER A 36 0.76 -1.56 31.32
N PHE A 37 1.07 -0.41 30.72
CA PHE A 37 0.23 0.78 30.74
C PHE A 37 -0.95 0.58 29.78
N TYR A 38 -2.16 0.53 30.32
CA TYR A 38 -3.37 0.34 29.54
C TYR A 38 -3.76 1.62 28.80
N LEU A 39 -3.93 1.53 27.49
CA LEU A 39 -4.44 2.62 26.66
C LEU A 39 -5.59 2.07 25.80
N PRO A 40 -6.86 2.38 26.15
CA PRO A 40 -8.01 1.84 25.42
C PRO A 40 -8.06 2.39 23.99
N ASN A 41 -8.44 1.53 23.05
CA ASN A 41 -8.75 1.92 21.69
C ASN A 41 -10.24 1.63 21.42
N VAL A 42 -11.07 2.68 21.43
CA VAL A 42 -12.52 2.57 21.21
C VAL A 42 -12.90 2.00 19.84
N MET A 43 -11.96 1.96 18.89
CA MET A 43 -12.16 1.41 17.56
C MET A 43 -11.62 -0.02 17.42
N ILE A 44 -11.11 -0.66 18.47
CA ILE A 44 -10.42 -1.96 18.35
C ILE A 44 -11.29 -3.03 17.68
N ASP A 45 -12.56 -3.14 18.07
CA ASP A 45 -13.49 -4.11 17.49
C ASP A 45 -13.79 -3.80 16.02
N GLN A 46 -13.91 -2.51 15.68
CA GLN A 46 -14.08 -2.07 14.29
C GLN A 46 -12.84 -2.40 13.46
N ILE A 47 -11.63 -2.20 14.00
CA ILE A 47 -10.36 -2.52 13.32
C ILE A 47 -10.29 -4.03 13.05
N LYS A 48 -10.57 -4.85 14.07
CA LYS A 48 -10.58 -6.32 13.95
C LYS A 48 -11.59 -6.82 12.93
N HIS A 49 -12.74 -6.17 12.79
CA HIS A 49 -13.73 -6.51 11.77
C HIS A 49 -13.35 -6.02 10.36
N GLN A 50 -13.07 -4.73 10.20
CA GLN A 50 -12.88 -4.10 8.88
C GLN A 50 -11.51 -4.43 8.27
N TYR A 51 -10.51 -4.70 9.10
CA TYR A 51 -9.13 -4.96 8.68
C TYR A 51 -8.62 -6.32 9.18
N ALA A 52 -9.51 -7.29 9.36
CA ALA A 52 -9.21 -8.61 9.96
C ALA A 52 -7.92 -9.26 9.44
N SER A 53 -7.74 -9.31 8.11
CA SER A 53 -6.54 -9.88 7.49
C SER A 53 -5.26 -9.10 7.86
N ILE A 54 -5.30 -7.77 7.76
CA ILE A 54 -4.15 -6.90 8.08
C ILE A 54 -3.85 -6.99 9.57
N TYR A 55 -4.87 -7.06 10.42
CA TYR A 55 -4.73 -7.22 11.86
C TYR A 55 -4.00 -8.51 12.22
N GLU A 56 -4.42 -9.65 11.65
CA GLU A 56 -3.76 -10.94 11.91
C GLU A 56 -2.32 -10.99 11.38
N MET A 57 -2.05 -10.37 10.23
CA MET A 57 -0.67 -10.27 9.73
C MET A 57 0.18 -9.34 10.58
N THR A 58 -0.39 -8.22 11.05
CA THR A 58 0.27 -7.28 11.96
C THR A 58 0.66 -7.98 13.27
N ARG A 59 -0.29 -8.68 13.89
CA ARG A 59 -0.04 -9.50 15.08
C ARG A 59 1.11 -10.49 14.87
N LYS A 60 1.12 -11.21 13.74
CA LYS A 60 2.22 -12.14 13.40
C LYS A 60 3.55 -11.42 13.15
N ALA A 61 3.52 -10.26 12.52
CA ALA A 61 4.70 -9.45 12.21
C ALA A 61 5.35 -8.88 13.48
N LEU A 62 4.55 -8.61 14.52
CA LEU A 62 5.01 -8.06 15.79
C LEU A 62 5.59 -9.12 16.77
N ARG A 63 5.51 -10.41 16.47
CA ARG A 63 6.10 -11.48 17.32
C ARG A 63 7.56 -11.25 17.77
N PRO A 64 8.48 -10.72 16.93
CA PRO A 64 9.83 -10.42 17.39
C PRO A 64 9.87 -9.36 18.51
N LEU A 65 8.95 -8.39 18.47
CA LEU A 65 8.81 -7.37 19.51
C LEU A 65 8.27 -8.00 20.81
N GLU A 66 7.27 -8.89 20.72
CA GLU A 66 6.78 -9.66 21.88
C GLU A 66 7.92 -10.43 22.56
N LYS A 67 8.73 -11.14 21.76
CA LYS A 67 9.91 -11.88 22.25
C LYS A 67 10.94 -10.96 22.90
N ARG A 68 11.13 -9.76 22.35
CA ARG A 68 12.09 -8.78 22.87
C ARG A 68 11.63 -8.17 24.20
N ILE A 69 10.34 -7.88 24.34
CA ILE A 69 9.74 -7.31 25.55
C ILE A 69 9.50 -8.39 26.62
N GLY A 70 9.30 -9.64 26.21
CA GLY A 70 8.92 -10.75 27.10
C GLY A 70 7.45 -10.71 27.52
N LYS A 71 6.61 -9.98 26.79
CA LYS A 71 5.17 -9.83 27.04
C LYS A 71 4.38 -9.91 25.74
N SER A 72 3.13 -10.34 25.82
CA SER A 72 2.18 -10.22 24.71
C SER A 72 1.91 -8.75 24.40
N ILE A 73 1.76 -8.42 23.12
CA ILE A 73 1.34 -7.07 22.73
C ILE A 73 -0.19 -6.95 22.91
N PRO A 74 -0.69 -5.90 23.59
CA PRO A 74 -2.13 -5.67 23.73
C PRO A 74 -2.82 -5.51 22.38
N GLU A 75 -4.09 -5.88 22.31
CA GLU A 75 -4.87 -5.79 21.07
C GLU A 75 -4.93 -4.36 20.54
N GLU A 76 -4.96 -3.37 21.42
CA GLU A 76 -5.00 -1.94 21.10
C GLU A 76 -3.74 -1.50 20.33
N GLU A 77 -2.56 -1.96 20.74
CA GLU A 77 -1.29 -1.69 20.06
C GLU A 77 -1.25 -2.39 18.69
N ILE A 78 -1.69 -3.65 18.62
CA ILE A 78 -1.83 -4.35 17.33
C ILE A 78 -2.76 -3.55 16.42
N GLY A 79 -3.87 -3.02 16.95
CA GLY A 79 -4.81 -2.19 16.23
C GLY A 79 -4.16 -0.92 15.67
N PHE A 80 -3.34 -0.21 16.44
CA PHE A 80 -2.61 0.95 15.95
C PHE A 80 -1.66 0.61 14.80
N PHE A 81 -0.82 -0.43 14.95
CA PHE A 81 0.05 -0.87 13.87
C PHE A 81 -0.75 -1.32 12.64
N THR A 82 -1.93 -1.93 12.84
CA THR A 82 -2.83 -2.35 11.75
C THR A 82 -3.28 -1.15 10.94
N ILE A 83 -3.62 -0.03 11.59
CA ILE A 83 -4.00 1.21 10.89
C ILE A 83 -2.81 1.79 10.11
N LEU A 84 -1.60 1.81 10.71
CA LEU A 84 -0.41 2.29 10.01
C LEU A 84 -0.12 1.49 8.73
N PHE A 85 -0.12 0.16 8.83
CA PHE A 85 0.10 -0.70 7.65
C PHE A 85 -1.07 -0.63 6.67
N GLY A 86 -2.31 -0.65 7.16
CA GLY A 86 -3.50 -0.58 6.31
C GLY A 86 -3.59 0.73 5.53
N GLY A 87 -3.13 1.84 6.10
CA GLY A 87 -3.01 3.12 5.41
C GLY A 87 -2.07 3.05 4.22
N GLU A 88 -0.85 2.51 4.41
CA GLU A 88 0.12 2.37 3.32
C GLU A 88 -0.32 1.36 2.25
N ILE A 89 -0.92 0.23 2.65
CA ILE A 89 -1.45 -0.76 1.69
C ILE A 89 -2.52 -0.11 0.80
N ARG A 90 -3.41 0.70 1.38
CA ARG A 90 -4.45 1.40 0.59
C ARG A 90 -3.88 2.46 -0.34
N LYS A 91 -2.75 3.10 0.00
CA LYS A 91 -2.05 4.02 -0.91
C LYS A 91 -1.55 3.26 -2.14
N VAL A 92 -0.84 2.14 -1.92
CA VAL A 92 -0.33 1.28 -3.00
C VAL A 92 -1.47 0.80 -3.92
N ASP A 93 -2.55 0.26 -3.33
CA ASP A 93 -3.73 -0.16 -4.09
C ASP A 93 -4.36 0.97 -4.94
N ALA A 94 -4.35 2.20 -4.43
CA ALA A 94 -4.90 3.35 -5.13
C ALA A 94 -3.96 3.81 -6.25
N GLU A 95 -2.64 3.78 -6.03
CA GLU A 95 -1.63 4.10 -7.04
C GLU A 95 -1.63 3.07 -8.17
N GLU A 96 -1.70 1.77 -7.87
CA GLU A 96 -1.81 0.71 -8.86
C GLU A 96 -3.10 0.81 -9.68
N ARG A 97 -4.25 1.03 -9.03
CA ARG A 97 -5.53 1.23 -9.72
C ARG A 97 -5.53 2.47 -10.62
N ASN A 98 -4.78 3.51 -10.26
CA ASN A 98 -4.67 4.73 -11.06
C ASN A 98 -3.50 4.71 -12.06
N ARG A 99 -2.70 3.64 -12.09
CA ARG A 99 -1.54 3.51 -12.98
C ARG A 99 -2.02 3.29 -14.41
N LYS A 100 -2.18 4.38 -15.17
CA LYS A 100 -2.52 4.32 -16.60
C LYS A 100 -1.37 3.68 -17.38
N ILE A 101 -1.66 2.58 -18.06
CA ILE A 101 -0.72 1.92 -18.97
C ILE A 101 -0.42 2.90 -20.11
N ARG A 102 0.84 3.19 -20.42
CA ARG A 102 1.19 4.08 -21.54
C ARG A 102 1.52 3.28 -22.77
N ALA A 103 0.94 3.65 -23.91
CA ALA A 103 1.20 3.02 -25.20
C ALA A 103 1.48 4.08 -26.26
N VAL A 104 2.33 3.74 -27.24
CA VAL A 104 2.69 4.61 -28.37
C VAL A 104 2.15 3.98 -29.65
N ILE A 105 1.46 4.76 -30.48
CA ILE A 105 0.83 4.26 -31.72
C ILE A 105 1.77 4.49 -32.89
N VAL A 106 2.46 3.46 -33.37
CA VAL A 106 3.30 3.54 -34.57
C VAL A 106 2.48 3.21 -35.81
N CYS A 107 2.21 4.20 -36.66
CA CYS A 107 1.44 4.02 -37.89
C CYS A 107 2.19 4.58 -39.11
N PRO A 108 2.43 3.78 -40.16
CA PRO A 108 3.09 4.24 -41.39
C PRO A 108 2.15 5.06 -42.30
N SER A 109 0.84 5.04 -42.06
CA SER A 109 -0.21 5.44 -43.00
C SER A 109 -0.63 6.93 -42.96
N GLY A 110 0.26 7.82 -42.51
CA GLY A 110 0.02 9.27 -42.45
C GLY A 110 -0.88 9.73 -41.28
N ILE A 111 -0.90 11.05 -41.03
CA ILE A 111 -1.47 11.67 -39.81
C ILE A 111 -2.97 11.38 -39.63
N SER A 112 -3.75 11.42 -40.72
CA SER A 112 -5.22 11.29 -40.65
C SER A 112 -5.66 9.88 -40.21
N SER A 113 -5.06 8.83 -40.78
CA SER A 113 -5.35 7.43 -40.43
C SER A 113 -4.95 7.12 -38.98
N SER A 114 -3.84 7.69 -38.51
CA SER A 114 -3.35 7.53 -37.14
C SER A 114 -4.29 8.12 -36.09
N LEU A 115 -4.99 9.21 -36.43
CA LEU A 115 -5.93 9.87 -35.52
C LEU A 115 -7.21 9.04 -35.32
N ILE A 116 -7.72 8.42 -36.39
CA ILE A 116 -8.87 7.51 -36.33
C ILE A 116 -8.50 6.27 -35.50
N LEU A 117 -7.36 5.65 -35.78
CA LEU A 117 -6.86 4.51 -35.02
C LEU A 117 -6.68 4.84 -33.53
N LYS A 118 -6.15 6.03 -33.21
CA LYS A 118 -6.04 6.50 -31.82
C LYS A 118 -7.41 6.59 -31.15
N SER A 119 -8.41 7.14 -31.84
CA SER A 119 -9.78 7.26 -31.32
C SER A 119 -10.40 5.89 -31.04
N GLU A 120 -10.28 4.94 -31.98
CA GLU A 120 -10.80 3.58 -31.82
C GLU A 120 -10.09 2.86 -30.66
N LEU A 121 -8.76 2.95 -30.57
CA LEU A 121 -7.99 2.34 -29.49
C LEU A 121 -8.31 2.94 -28.13
N GLN A 122 -8.55 4.25 -28.04
CA GLN A 122 -8.98 4.91 -26.80
C GLN A 122 -10.37 4.46 -26.35
N GLN A 123 -11.28 4.19 -27.30
CA GLN A 123 -12.60 3.63 -26.98
C GLN A 123 -12.53 2.18 -26.52
N LEU A 124 -11.72 1.36 -27.18
CA LEU A 124 -11.56 -0.06 -26.85
C LEU A 124 -10.77 -0.27 -25.55
N PHE A 125 -9.80 0.59 -25.26
CA PHE A 125 -8.87 0.44 -24.13
C PHE A 125 -8.77 1.72 -23.29
N PRO A 126 -9.82 2.10 -22.55
CA PRO A 126 -9.86 3.35 -21.76
C PRO A 126 -8.83 3.39 -20.61
N MET A 127 -8.29 2.24 -20.20
CA MET A 127 -7.22 2.11 -19.21
C MET A 127 -5.82 2.44 -19.77
N ILE A 128 -5.67 2.54 -21.09
CA ILE A 128 -4.40 2.82 -21.76
C ILE A 128 -4.36 4.30 -22.18
N LEU A 129 -3.31 5.00 -21.76
CA LEU A 129 -2.96 6.32 -22.23
C LEU A 129 -2.12 6.19 -23.52
N PHE A 130 -2.76 6.40 -24.67
CA PHE A 130 -2.09 6.45 -25.97
C PHE A 130 -1.41 7.80 -26.20
N THR A 131 -0.07 7.81 -26.28
CA THR A 131 0.76 8.98 -26.61
C THR A 131 1.13 9.01 -28.09
N GLU A 132 1.32 10.20 -28.65
CA GLU A 132 1.61 10.39 -30.08
C GLU A 132 3.00 9.88 -30.46
N THR A 133 3.12 9.32 -31.66
CA THR A 133 4.41 9.13 -32.32
C THR A 133 4.81 10.36 -33.11
N ASN A 134 6.08 10.74 -33.00
CA ASN A 134 6.75 11.43 -34.09
C ASN A 134 6.72 10.49 -35.30
N SER A 135 6.00 10.88 -36.34
CA SER A 135 6.05 10.24 -37.65
C SER A 135 7.51 10.02 -38.00
N SER A 136 7.96 8.77 -38.15
CA SER A 136 9.31 8.46 -38.62
C SER A 136 9.41 8.77 -40.12
N TYR A 137 9.21 10.04 -40.48
CA TYR A 137 9.55 10.66 -41.76
C TYR A 137 9.73 12.17 -41.52
N ARG A 138 10.73 12.53 -40.69
CA ARG A 138 11.76 13.57 -40.89
C ARG A 138 12.48 13.88 -39.60
#